data_AF-A0A2D7W6W4-F1
#
_entry.id   AF-A0A2D7W6W4-F1
#
_cell.length_a   1.000
_cell.length_b   1.000
_cell.length_c   1.000
_cell.angle_alpha   90.00
_cell.angle_beta   90.00
_cell.angle_gamma   90.00
#
_symmetry.space_group_name_H-M   'P 1'
#
loop_
_entity.id
_entity.type
_entity.pdbx_description
1 polymer ?
#
loop_
_entity_poly.entity_id
_entity_poly.type
_entity_poly.pdbx_seq_one_letter_code
_entity_poly.pdbx_strand_id
1 'polypeptide(L)'
;MEDYTLAIITLLFALGIIFFTLWIKHRNLLKQRRRIVEKLGFVKENLSETSNKLDLLSRGVDTILSETPKVRGLLGVHQSLESAEALLFNQGIPISNSESCAIASHAAKSILNHYPGNSNENGNIIPGLHPLVERLASMLHQSDMMAEDIELSANEHRRLGELFYAINRTDWAADCFIRANDLDPEDE
;
A
#
# COMPACT_ATOMS: atom_id res chain seq x y z
N MET A 1 -67.00 33.62 -43.69
CA MET A 1 -65.86 34.38 -43.13
C MET A 1 -65.59 34.03 -41.67
N GLU A 2 -66.58 33.56 -40.90
CA GLU A 2 -66.45 33.22 -39.48
C GLU A 2 -65.69 31.90 -39.19
N ASP A 3 -65.81 30.87 -40.04
CA ASP A 3 -65.10 29.59 -39.79
C ASP A 3 -63.57 29.72 -39.88
N TYR A 4 -63.08 30.61 -40.76
CA TYR A 4 -61.64 30.85 -40.93
C TYR A 4 -61.04 31.63 -39.75
N THR A 5 -61.78 32.57 -39.15
CA THR A 5 -61.29 33.34 -37.99
C THR A 5 -61.23 32.46 -36.74
N LEU A 6 -62.20 31.58 -36.56
CA LEU A 6 -62.22 30.62 -35.45
C LEU A 6 -61.07 29.61 -35.57
N ALA A 7 -60.79 29.10 -36.78
CA ALA A 7 -59.65 28.22 -37.04
C ALA A 7 -58.30 28.90 -36.72
N ILE A 8 -58.11 30.16 -37.12
CA ILE A 8 -56.87 30.91 -36.83
C ILE A 8 -56.69 31.14 -35.33
N ILE A 9 -57.77 31.46 -34.60
CA ILE A 9 -57.71 31.67 -33.14
C ILE A 9 -57.33 30.38 -32.41
N THR A 10 -57.90 29.23 -32.80
CA THR A 10 -57.55 27.94 -32.18
C THR A 10 -56.09 27.56 -32.41
N LEU A 11 -55.55 27.83 -33.60
CA LEU A 11 -54.16 27.55 -33.94
C LEU A 11 -53.19 28.46 -33.15
N LEU A 12 -53.52 29.75 -33.01
CA LEU A 12 -52.75 30.67 -32.18
C LEU A 12 -52.78 30.27 -30.70
N PHE A 13 -53.92 29.80 -30.22
CA PHE A 13 -54.06 29.33 -28.84
C PHE A 13 -53.20 28.07 -28.59
N ALA A 14 -53.24 27.10 -29.51
CA ALA A 14 -52.40 25.91 -29.44
C ALA A 14 -50.91 26.26 -29.48
N LEU A 15 -50.51 27.20 -30.34
CA LEU A 15 -49.14 27.69 -30.41
C LEU A 15 -48.70 28.38 -29.10
N GLY A 16 -49.59 29.17 -28.49
CA GLY A 16 -49.34 29.82 -27.21
C GLY A 16 -49.08 28.82 -26.08
N ILE A 17 -49.84 27.72 -26.03
CA ILE A 17 -49.64 26.65 -25.03
C ILE A 17 -48.26 25.99 -25.20
N ILE A 18 -47.84 25.73 -26.44
CA ILE A 18 -46.52 25.13 -26.73
C ILE A 18 -45.40 26.06 -26.26
N PHE A 19 -45.48 27.35 -26.58
CA PHE A 19 -44.48 28.33 -26.11
C PHE A 19 -44.46 28.44 -24.58
N PHE A 20 -45.63 28.39 -23.94
CA PHE A 20 -45.73 28.48 -22.49
C PHE A 20 -45.10 27.28 -21.78
N THR A 21 -45.34 26.05 -22.26
CA THR A 21 -44.71 24.85 -21.70
C THR A 21 -43.20 24.84 -21.91
N LEU A 22 -42.73 25.30 -23.07
CA LEU A 22 -41.30 25.46 -23.36
C LEU A 22 -40.65 26.49 -22.42
N TRP A 23 -41.33 27.60 -22.17
CA TRP A 23 -40.86 28.64 -21.25
C TRP A 23 -40.75 28.15 -19.80
N ILE A 24 -41.74 27.39 -19.32
CA ILE A 24 -41.71 26.76 -18.00
C ILE A 24 -40.53 25.78 -17.90
N LYS A 25 -40.34 24.91 -18.91
CA LYS A 25 -39.23 23.96 -18.96
C LYS A 25 -37.88 24.68 -18.94
N HIS A 26 -37.74 25.75 -19.72
CA HIS A 26 -36.52 26.57 -19.76
C HIS A 26 -36.22 27.21 -18.40
N ARG A 27 -37.23 27.78 -17.72
CA ARG A 27 -37.05 28.35 -16.38
C ARG A 27 -36.62 27.29 -15.35
N ASN A 28 -37.20 26.10 -15.43
CA ASN A 28 -36.83 24.98 -14.55
C ASN A 28 -35.40 24.49 -14.82
N LEU A 29 -34.99 24.40 -16.08
CA LEU A 29 -33.61 24.03 -16.46
C LEU A 29 -32.60 25.05 -15.94
N LEU A 30 -32.89 26.35 -16.01
CA LEU A 30 -32.02 27.39 -15.45
C LEU A 30 -31.88 27.28 -13.92
N LYS A 31 -32.97 26.96 -13.21
CA LYS A 31 -32.94 26.71 -11.76
C LYS A 31 -32.16 25.43 -11.40
N GLN A 32 -32.28 24.37 -12.20
CA GLN A 32 -31.51 23.14 -11.99
C GLN A 32 -30.02 23.36 -12.22
N ARG A 33 -29.64 24.09 -13.28
CA ARG A 33 -28.22 24.42 -13.55
C ARG A 33 -27.59 25.20 -12.41
N ARG A 34 -28.28 26.20 -11.83
CA ARG A 34 -27.75 26.92 -10.66
C ARG A 34 -27.51 26.00 -9.46
N ARG A 35 -28.46 25.12 -9.14
CA ARG A 35 -28.30 24.13 -8.06
C ARG A 35 -27.15 23.17 -8.32
N ILE A 36 -26.90 22.78 -9.58
CA ILE A 36 -25.77 21.92 -9.94
C ILE A 36 -24.45 22.69 -9.81
N VAL A 37 -24.40 23.96 -10.23
CA VAL A 37 -23.21 24.82 -10.06
C VAL A 37 -22.88 25.06 -8.59
N GLU A 38 -23.88 25.33 -7.75
CA GLU A 38 -23.71 25.48 -6.30
C GLU A 38 -23.22 24.17 -5.66
N LYS A 39 -23.82 23.04 -6.03
CA LYS A 39 -23.38 21.71 -5.56
C LYS A 39 -21.96 21.38 -6.03
N LEU A 40 -21.59 21.72 -7.26
CA LEU A 40 -20.24 21.53 -7.80
C LEU A 40 -19.24 22.45 -7.09
N GLY A 41 -19.62 23.69 -6.76
CA GLY A 41 -18.82 24.60 -5.96
C GLY A 41 -18.52 24.04 -4.58
N PHE A 42 -19.57 23.57 -3.88
CA PHE A 42 -19.44 22.93 -2.56
C PHE A 42 -18.61 21.65 -2.59
N VAL A 43 -18.82 20.78 -3.59
CA VAL A 43 -18.01 19.56 -3.74
C VAL A 43 -16.56 19.88 -4.06
N LYS A 44 -16.29 20.88 -4.92
CA LYS A 44 -14.93 21.34 -5.22
C LYS A 44 -14.26 21.90 -3.97
N GLU A 45 -14.97 22.67 -3.16
CA GLU A 45 -14.48 23.23 -1.90
C GLU A 45 -14.14 22.13 -0.89
N ASN A 46 -15.04 21.17 -0.67
CA ASN A 46 -14.80 20.04 0.21
C ASN A 46 -13.65 19.14 -0.26
N LEU A 47 -13.53 18.89 -1.58
CA LEU A 47 -12.43 18.13 -2.14
C LEU A 47 -11.10 18.86 -1.98
N SER A 48 -11.09 20.19 -2.17
CA SER A 48 -9.91 21.00 -1.94
C SER A 48 -9.52 21.03 -0.45
N GLU A 49 -10.49 21.12 0.46
CA GLU A 49 -10.23 21.10 1.91
C GLU A 49 -9.69 19.73 2.35
N THR A 50 -10.28 18.65 1.84
CA THR A 50 -9.82 17.28 2.12
C THR A 50 -8.43 17.04 1.55
N SER A 51 -8.15 17.52 0.33
CA SER A 51 -6.83 17.46 -0.28
C SER A 51 -5.80 18.23 0.53
N ASN A 52 -6.13 19.44 1.02
CA ASN A 52 -5.24 20.23 1.85
C ASN A 52 -5.00 19.58 3.22
N LYS A 53 -6.03 19.01 3.85
CA LYS A 53 -5.88 18.23 5.09
C LYS A 53 -5.00 17.01 4.88
N LEU A 54 -5.16 16.31 3.76
CA LEU A 54 -4.32 15.17 3.41
C LEU A 54 -2.86 15.59 3.15
N ASP A 55 -2.63 16.71 2.48
CA ASP A 55 -1.28 17.25 2.25
C ASP A 55 -0.62 17.66 3.58
N LEU A 56 -1.36 18.30 4.48
CA LEU A 56 -0.88 18.63 5.82
C LEU A 56 -0.58 17.37 6.66
N LEU A 57 -1.41 16.33 6.57
CA LEU A 57 -1.17 15.05 7.23
C LEU A 57 0.04 14.34 6.63
N SER A 58 0.16 14.29 5.30
CA SER A 58 1.31 13.71 4.61
C SER A 58 2.59 14.41 5.02
N ARG A 59 2.58 15.75 5.05
CA ARG A 59 3.74 16.55 5.44
C ARG A 59 4.05 16.43 6.93
N GLY A 60 3.03 16.34 7.79
CA GLY A 60 3.20 16.10 9.23
C GLY A 60 3.78 14.72 9.51
N VAL A 61 3.29 13.69 8.83
CA VAL A 61 3.82 12.31 8.87
C VAL A 61 5.26 12.28 8.36
N ASP A 62 5.57 12.94 7.24
CA ASP A 62 6.93 13.02 6.71
C ASP A 62 7.89 13.75 7.67
N THR A 63 7.41 14.78 8.37
CA THR A 63 8.22 15.52 9.36
C THR A 63 8.50 14.65 10.60
N ILE A 64 7.49 13.93 11.10
CA ILE A 64 7.62 13.02 12.25
C ILE A 64 8.50 11.80 11.90
N LEU A 65 8.34 11.24 10.69
CA LEU A 65 9.18 10.14 10.20
C LEU A 65 10.61 10.60 9.86
N SER A 66 10.80 11.85 9.45
CA SER A 66 12.10 12.51 9.27
C SER A 66 12.87 12.59 10.58
N GLU A 67 12.19 12.93 11.68
CA GLU A 67 12.79 13.00 13.02
C GLU A 67 13.09 11.61 13.61
N THR A 68 12.54 10.52 13.05
CA THR A 68 12.76 9.15 13.52
C THR A 68 13.20 8.21 12.39
N PRO A 69 14.45 8.30 11.89
CA PRO A 69 14.94 7.51 10.76
C PRO A 69 14.83 5.99 10.96
N LYS A 70 14.85 5.53 12.23
CA LYS A 70 14.64 4.11 12.59
C LYS A 70 13.24 3.60 12.22
N VAL A 71 12.20 4.42 12.40
CA VAL A 71 10.80 4.03 12.10
C VAL A 71 10.54 4.02 10.59
N ARG A 72 11.15 4.96 9.85
CA ARG A 72 11.09 4.96 8.37
C ARG A 72 11.75 3.71 7.79
N GLY A 73 12.87 3.27 8.36
CA GLY A 73 13.52 2.00 8.00
C GLY A 73 12.61 0.79 8.22
N LEU A 74 11.99 0.69 9.41
CA LEU A 74 11.06 -0.39 9.73
C LEU A 74 9.82 -0.41 8.82
N LEU A 75 9.31 0.75 8.39
CA LEU A 75 8.19 0.83 7.46
C LEU A 75 8.56 0.26 6.08
N GLY A 76 9.79 0.53 5.60
CA GLY A 76 10.30 -0.07 4.37
C GLY A 76 10.38 -1.60 4.45
N VAL A 77 10.81 -2.13 5.60
CA VAL A 77 10.81 -3.58 5.87
C VAL A 77 9.40 -4.15 5.93
N HIS A 78 8.45 -3.43 6.56
CA HIS A 78 7.06 -3.86 6.57
C HIS A 78 6.48 -3.93 5.16
N GLN A 79 6.72 -2.91 4.33
CA GLN A 79 6.25 -2.87 2.95
C GLN A 79 6.89 -3.98 2.11
N SER A 80 8.17 -4.30 2.32
CA SER A 80 8.84 -5.40 1.60
C SER A 80 8.28 -6.77 2.00
N LEU A 81 7.99 -6.98 3.30
CA LEU A 81 7.32 -8.20 3.79
C LEU A 81 5.87 -8.30 3.32
N GLU A 82 5.12 -7.20 3.32
CA GLU A 82 3.74 -7.17 2.82
C GLU A 82 3.68 -7.47 1.32
N SER A 83 4.60 -6.90 0.55
CA SER A 83 4.75 -7.26 -0.86
C SER A 83 5.08 -8.74 -1.01
N ALA A 84 6.07 -9.26 -0.27
CA ALA A 84 6.46 -10.67 -0.33
C ALA A 84 5.29 -11.62 -0.01
N GLU A 85 4.53 -11.34 1.04
CA GLU A 85 3.36 -12.13 1.44
C GLU A 85 2.24 -12.07 0.39
N ALA A 86 1.99 -10.88 -0.18
CA ALA A 86 1.02 -10.74 -1.25
C ALA A 86 1.44 -11.52 -2.51
N LEU A 87 2.74 -11.50 -2.85
CA LEU A 87 3.26 -12.26 -3.97
C LEU A 87 3.18 -13.76 -3.71
N LEU A 88 3.60 -14.23 -2.53
CA LEU A 88 3.66 -15.66 -2.17
C LEU A 88 2.30 -16.33 -1.99
N PHE A 89 1.31 -15.62 -1.43
CA PHE A 89 0.05 -16.25 -1.02
C PHE A 89 -1.20 -15.70 -1.70
N ASN A 90 -1.19 -14.46 -2.20
CA ASN A 90 -2.41 -13.78 -2.68
C ASN A 90 -2.51 -13.64 -4.20
N GLN A 91 -1.57 -14.17 -4.99
CA GLN A 91 -1.57 -14.03 -6.45
C GLN A 91 -2.57 -14.92 -7.20
N GLY A 92 -3.11 -15.97 -6.57
CA GLY A 92 -4.07 -16.89 -7.22
C GLY A 92 -3.49 -17.68 -8.41
N ILE A 93 -2.18 -17.58 -8.66
CA ILE A 93 -1.43 -18.28 -9.71
C ILE A 93 -0.31 -19.05 -9.02
N PRO A 94 -0.03 -20.31 -9.40
CA PRO A 94 1.10 -21.05 -8.86
C PRO A 94 2.42 -20.37 -9.27
N ILE A 95 3.23 -20.05 -8.27
CA ILE A 95 4.51 -19.38 -8.39
C ILE A 95 5.60 -20.45 -8.57
N SER A 96 6.64 -20.16 -9.35
CA SER A 96 7.80 -21.05 -9.44
C SER A 96 8.57 -21.07 -8.12
N ASN A 97 9.13 -22.22 -7.72
CA ASN A 97 9.98 -22.33 -6.54
C ASN A 97 11.15 -21.31 -6.57
N SER A 98 11.75 -21.09 -7.74
CA SER A 98 12.82 -20.11 -7.90
C SER A 98 12.37 -18.67 -7.64
N GLU A 99 11.12 -18.34 -8.00
CA GLU A 99 10.55 -17.01 -7.81
C GLU A 99 10.16 -16.80 -6.34
N SER A 100 9.59 -17.81 -5.69
CA SER A 100 9.31 -17.77 -4.27
C SER A 100 10.60 -17.59 -3.44
N CYS A 101 11.67 -18.30 -3.78
CA CYS A 101 12.99 -18.15 -3.13
C CYS A 101 13.54 -16.72 -3.32
N ALA A 102 13.46 -16.16 -4.52
CA ALA A 102 13.91 -14.79 -4.79
C ALA A 102 13.11 -13.74 -3.99
N ILE A 103 11.79 -13.91 -3.89
CA ILE A 103 10.92 -13.03 -3.09
C ILE A 103 11.30 -13.08 -1.61
N ALA A 104 11.47 -14.29 -1.05
CA ALA A 104 11.87 -14.49 0.33
C ALA A 104 13.27 -13.93 0.62
N SER A 105 14.21 -14.12 -0.31
CA SER A 105 15.58 -13.59 -0.22
C SER A 105 15.60 -12.07 -0.20
N HIS A 106 14.78 -11.42 -1.03
CA HIS A 106 14.64 -9.98 -1.03
C HIS A 106 14.08 -9.45 0.30
N ALA A 107 13.05 -10.11 0.85
CA ALA A 107 12.49 -9.75 2.15
C ALA A 107 13.50 -9.92 3.29
N ALA A 108 14.27 -11.01 3.29
CA ALA A 108 15.32 -11.27 4.27
C ALA A 108 16.44 -10.19 4.20
N LYS A 109 16.92 -9.85 2.99
CA LYS A 109 17.91 -8.77 2.80
C LYS A 109 17.39 -7.42 3.31
N SER A 110 16.10 -7.13 3.10
CA SER A 110 15.48 -5.91 3.60
C SER A 110 15.56 -5.81 5.13
N ILE A 111 15.34 -6.92 5.86
CA ILE A 111 15.51 -6.96 7.32
C ILE A 111 16.99 -6.75 7.71
N LEU A 112 17.90 -7.46 7.02
CA LEU A 112 19.33 -7.42 7.33
C LEU A 112 19.93 -6.02 7.13
N ASN A 113 19.46 -5.23 6.17
CA ASN A 113 19.88 -3.83 6.00
C ASN A 113 19.72 -2.97 7.28
N HIS A 114 18.83 -3.38 8.20
CA HIS A 114 18.57 -2.70 9.47
C HIS A 114 19.21 -3.38 10.68
N TYR A 115 19.98 -4.45 10.47
CA TYR A 115 20.71 -5.17 11.53
C TYR A 115 22.13 -5.52 11.07
N PRO A 116 23.14 -4.66 11.27
CA PRO A 116 24.51 -4.90 10.80
C PRO A 116 25.27 -6.04 11.50
N GLY A 117 24.66 -6.71 12.49
CA GLY A 117 25.33 -7.74 13.30
C GLY A 117 26.07 -7.18 14.51
N ASN A 118 26.51 -8.07 15.40
CA ASN A 118 27.04 -7.73 16.72
C ASN A 118 28.56 -7.40 16.76
N SER A 119 29.18 -7.01 15.63
CA SER A 119 30.63 -6.73 15.56
C SER A 119 31.08 -5.51 16.38
N ASN A 120 30.15 -4.68 16.87
CA ASN A 120 30.43 -3.60 17.80
C ASN A 120 29.57 -3.79 19.05
N GLU A 121 30.25 -3.93 20.19
CA GLU A 121 29.72 -3.98 21.54
C GLU A 121 28.52 -3.01 21.68
N ASN A 122 27.33 -3.57 21.93
CA ASN A 122 25.99 -2.94 21.88
C ASN A 122 25.24 -3.04 20.55
N GLY A 123 25.15 -4.25 19.97
CA GLY A 123 24.19 -4.63 18.93
C GLY A 123 22.73 -4.53 19.40
N ASN A 124 22.25 -3.31 19.70
CA ASN A 124 20.87 -3.06 20.05
C ASN A 124 20.00 -3.28 18.82
N ILE A 125 19.33 -4.43 18.78
CA ILE A 125 18.24 -4.70 17.83
C ILE A 125 17.28 -3.53 17.88
N ILE A 126 16.98 -2.95 16.71
CA ILE A 126 16.07 -1.80 16.63
C ILE A 126 14.72 -2.23 17.21
N PRO A 127 14.17 -1.50 18.21
CA PRO A 127 12.84 -1.81 18.74
C PRO A 127 11.81 -1.87 17.62
N GLY A 128 11.09 -2.99 17.49
CA GLY A 128 10.13 -3.23 16.42
C GLY A 128 10.65 -4.09 15.25
N LEU A 129 11.94 -4.45 15.22
CA LEU A 129 12.46 -5.41 14.23
C LEU A 129 12.02 -6.85 14.55
N HIS A 130 11.91 -7.22 15.84
CA HIS A 130 11.52 -8.57 16.27
C HIS A 130 10.19 -9.06 15.66
N PRO A 131 9.08 -8.29 15.72
CA PRO A 131 7.83 -8.70 15.06
C PRO A 131 7.96 -8.91 13.55
N LEU A 132 8.84 -8.16 12.89
CA LEU A 132 9.08 -8.31 11.44
C LEU A 132 9.87 -9.58 11.13
N VAL A 133 10.84 -9.94 11.97
CA VAL A 133 11.57 -11.22 11.89
C VAL A 133 10.63 -12.39 12.17
N GLU A 134 9.73 -12.26 13.14
CA GLU A 134 8.73 -13.29 13.44
C GLU A 134 7.76 -13.50 12.26
N ARG A 135 7.35 -12.41 11.60
CA ARG A 135 6.57 -12.46 10.36
C ARG A 135 7.34 -13.14 9.23
N LEU A 136 8.63 -12.81 9.05
CA LEU A 136 9.49 -13.50 8.08
C LEU A 136 9.56 -15.00 8.37
N ALA A 137 9.82 -15.40 9.62
CA ALA A 137 9.90 -16.80 10.01
C ALA A 137 8.58 -17.56 9.72
N SER A 138 7.45 -16.90 9.95
CA SER A 138 6.13 -17.44 9.66
C SER A 138 5.90 -17.59 8.16
N MET A 139 6.31 -16.62 7.36
CA MET A 139 6.21 -16.64 5.90
C MET A 139 7.06 -17.76 5.28
N LEU A 140 8.30 -17.93 5.76
CA LEU A 140 9.21 -18.98 5.30
C LEU A 140 8.67 -20.36 5.65
N HIS A 141 8.17 -20.54 6.88
CA HIS A 141 7.57 -21.80 7.32
C HIS A 141 6.30 -22.15 6.53
N GLN A 142 5.44 -21.17 6.24
CA GLN A 142 4.24 -21.38 5.42
C GLN A 142 4.57 -21.72 3.96
N SER A 143 5.71 -21.25 3.46
CA SER A 143 6.17 -21.51 2.09
C SER A 143 7.02 -22.79 1.98
N ASP A 144 7.16 -23.56 3.08
CA ASP A 144 8.01 -24.76 3.17
C ASP A 144 9.45 -24.54 2.69
N MET A 145 10.01 -23.35 3.00
CA MET A 145 11.38 -22.98 2.65
C MET A 145 12.36 -23.39 3.74
N MET A 146 13.63 -23.59 3.36
CA MET A 146 14.76 -23.75 4.27
C MET A 146 15.78 -22.62 4.11
N ALA A 147 16.76 -22.51 5.01
CA ALA A 147 17.81 -21.50 4.90
C ALA A 147 18.62 -21.62 3.61
N GLU A 148 18.82 -22.83 3.08
CA GLU A 148 19.53 -23.04 1.81
C GLU A 148 18.83 -22.41 0.60
N ASP A 149 17.50 -22.26 0.66
CA ASP A 149 16.69 -21.66 -0.40
C ASP A 149 16.81 -20.13 -0.45
N ILE A 150 17.29 -19.53 0.64
CA ILE A 150 17.42 -18.07 0.75
C ILE A 150 18.80 -17.66 0.25
N GLU A 151 18.84 -16.86 -0.81
CA GLU A 151 20.07 -16.40 -1.47
C GLU A 151 20.77 -15.28 -0.69
N LEU A 152 21.43 -15.66 0.40
CA LEU A 152 22.24 -14.79 1.26
C LEU A 152 23.71 -15.21 1.26
N SER A 153 24.60 -14.27 1.59
CA SER A 153 26.01 -14.57 1.90
C SER A 153 26.17 -15.23 3.27
N ALA A 154 27.33 -15.84 3.54
CA ALA A 154 27.61 -16.50 4.83
C ALA A 154 27.38 -15.57 6.04
N ASN A 155 27.92 -14.34 5.99
CA ASN A 155 27.71 -13.32 7.02
C ASN A 155 26.24 -12.91 7.17
N GLU A 156 25.50 -12.80 6.06
CA GLU A 156 24.07 -12.50 6.10
C GLU A 156 23.25 -13.62 6.74
N HIS A 157 23.58 -14.89 6.46
CA HIS A 157 22.98 -16.03 7.15
C HIS A 157 23.28 -16.01 8.64
N ARG A 158 24.51 -15.70 9.05
CA ARG A 158 24.88 -15.60 10.46
C ARG A 158 24.09 -14.52 11.20
N ARG A 159 23.98 -13.32 10.59
CA ARG A 159 23.16 -12.21 11.13
C ARG A 159 21.68 -12.55 11.17
N LEU A 160 21.17 -13.28 10.18
CA LEU A 160 19.78 -13.75 10.20
C LEU A 160 19.56 -14.79 11.31
N GLY A 161 20.53 -15.68 11.53
CA GLY A 161 20.55 -16.64 12.63
C GLY A 161 20.52 -15.95 14.01
N GLU A 162 21.30 -14.88 14.20
CA GLU A 162 21.25 -14.05 15.41
C GLU A 162 19.85 -13.47 15.65
N LEU A 163 19.20 -12.96 14.61
CA LEU A 163 17.83 -12.41 14.69
C LEU A 163 16.80 -13.49 15.03
N PHE A 164 16.89 -14.69 14.45
CA PHE A 164 16.01 -15.81 14.77
C PHE A 164 16.23 -16.33 16.19
N TYR A 165 17.48 -16.41 16.63
CA TYR A 165 17.81 -16.77 18.01
C TYR A 165 17.20 -15.77 19.00
N ALA A 166 17.26 -14.48 18.69
CA ALA A 166 16.72 -13.42 19.54
C ALA A 166 15.18 -13.43 19.64
N ILE A 167 14.45 -14.09 18.73
CA ILE A 167 13.00 -14.34 18.82
C ILE A 167 12.65 -15.77 19.27
N ASN A 168 13.61 -16.53 19.81
CA ASN A 168 13.46 -17.94 20.22
C ASN A 168 13.09 -18.92 19.11
N ARG A 169 13.32 -18.58 17.83
CA ARG A 169 13.19 -19.51 16.69
C ARG A 169 14.50 -20.27 16.47
N THR A 170 14.82 -21.12 17.44
CA THR A 170 16.08 -21.89 17.49
C THR A 170 16.24 -22.87 16.33
N ASP A 171 15.13 -23.36 15.78
CA ASP A 171 15.06 -24.18 14.56
C ASP A 171 15.69 -23.45 13.37
N TRP A 172 15.17 -22.25 13.08
CA TRP A 172 15.66 -21.41 11.99
C TRP A 172 17.04 -20.82 12.26
N ALA A 173 17.34 -20.50 13.52
CA ALA A 173 18.67 -20.02 13.90
C ALA A 173 19.74 -21.07 13.59
N ALA A 174 19.51 -22.32 13.98
CA ALA A 174 20.43 -23.42 13.71
C ALA A 174 20.64 -23.64 12.21
N ASP A 175 19.55 -23.68 11.44
CA ASP A 175 19.61 -23.85 9.99
C ASP A 175 20.42 -22.73 9.30
N CYS A 176 20.23 -21.48 9.72
CA CYS A 176 21.01 -20.35 9.23
C CYS A 176 22.50 -20.44 9.60
N PHE A 177 22.84 -20.88 10.82
CA PHE A 177 24.24 -21.03 11.23
C PHE A 177 24.95 -22.18 10.51
N ILE A 178 24.26 -23.32 10.31
CA ILE A 178 24.77 -24.43 9.51
C ILE A 178 25.04 -23.94 8.08
N ARG A 179 24.06 -23.25 7.49
CA ARG A 179 24.20 -22.72 6.13
C ARG A 179 25.33 -21.71 5.99
N ALA A 180 25.52 -20.83 6.98
CA ALA A 180 26.63 -19.90 7.00
C ALA A 180 27.98 -20.63 6.99
N ASN A 181 28.13 -21.66 7.83
CA ASN A 181 29.34 -22.47 7.91
C ASN A 181 29.58 -23.29 6.63
N ASP A 182 28.54 -23.78 5.97
CA ASP A 182 28.66 -24.48 4.68
C ASP A 182 29.14 -23.56 3.54
N LEU A 183 28.80 -22.27 3.61
CA LEU A 183 29.18 -21.26 2.62
C LEU A 183 30.58 -20.70 2.86
N ASP A 184 31.00 -20.57 4.12
CA ASP A 184 32.33 -20.10 4.51
C ASP A 184 32.86 -20.87 5.73
N PRO A 185 33.46 -22.05 5.51
CA PRO A 185 33.96 -22.90 6.60
C PRO A 185 35.29 -22.42 7.21
N GLU A 186 35.92 -21.38 6.65
CA GLU A 186 37.21 -20.84 7.11
C GLU A 186 37.04 -19.62 8.05
N ASP A 187 35.81 -19.14 8.28
CA ASP A 187 35.45 -18.00 9.13
C ASP A 187 35.24 -18.42 10.62
N GLU A 188 36.25 -19.07 11.22
CA GLU A 188 36.35 -19.34 12.66
C GLU A 188 37.02 -18.18 13.44
#